data_AF-A0A975IZI4-F1
#
_entry.id   AF-A0A975IZI4-F1
#
_cell.length_a   1.000
_cell.length_b   1.000
_cell.length_c   1.000
_cell.angle_alpha   90.00
_cell.angle_beta   90.00
_cell.angle_gamma   90.00
#
_symmetry.space_group_name_H-M   'P 1'
#
loop_
_entity.id
_entity.type
_entity.pdbx_description
1 polymer ?
#
loop_
_entity_poly.entity_id
_entity_poly.type
_entity_poly.pdbx_seq_one_letter_code
_entity_poly.pdbx_strand_id
1 'polypeptide(L)'
;MENQDTHNPAKTTNTAPIDAGVIHFNQPELTGPGGYPTDISERLLRTFLTDIEDIGNSGGGFIPLEGMSDEGRNTVLTAENEIRFAAREHARIFTPFGLEVFRKSGTPEHVPVDARKLQGNIATHNHPLSTPPSLRDLVTGVLHHALEIRVCSPEFTYSVRFTGAVAGDIVNGWRLLDPLSYVAGQEWLRSQKEPVTPEILASRRLHAALMELARRELILYHREANVPL
;
A
#
# COMPACT_ATOMS: atom_id res chain seq x y z
N MET A 1 78.41 2.65 4.05
CA MET A 1 77.69 1.47 4.54
C MET A 1 76.39 1.98 5.14
N GLU A 2 75.35 2.03 4.31
CA GLU A 2 73.99 2.42 4.71
C GLU A 2 73.20 1.13 4.92
N ASN A 3 72.66 0.94 6.12
CA ASN A 3 71.69 -0.11 6.40
C ASN A 3 70.30 0.42 6.12
N GLN A 4 69.65 -0.18 5.14
CA GLN A 4 68.21 -0.10 4.91
C GLN A 4 67.51 -1.06 5.87
N ASP A 5 66.65 -0.53 6.75
CA ASP A 5 65.68 -1.31 7.48
C ASP A 5 64.27 -0.95 7.01
N THR A 6 63.66 -1.88 6.30
CA THR A 6 62.24 -1.88 5.94
C THR A 6 61.42 -2.34 7.15
N HIS A 7 60.60 -1.45 7.70
CA HIS A 7 59.57 -1.81 8.68
C HIS A 7 58.19 -1.52 8.09
N ASN A 8 57.43 -2.59 7.87
CA ASN A 8 56.03 -2.58 7.47
C ASN A 8 55.20 -3.13 8.64
N PRO A 9 54.55 -2.28 9.47
CA PRO A 9 53.68 -2.78 10.51
C PRO A 9 52.29 -3.09 9.96
N ALA A 10 51.79 -4.24 10.39
CA ALA A 10 50.49 -4.82 10.09
C ALA A 10 49.33 -3.83 10.22
N LYS A 11 48.39 -3.90 9.27
CA LYS A 11 47.06 -3.32 9.36
C LYS A 11 46.31 -3.91 10.55
N THR A 12 46.22 -3.17 11.64
CA THR A 12 45.18 -3.36 12.66
C THR A 12 43.85 -2.90 12.08
N THR A 13 42.92 -3.85 11.85
CA THR A 13 41.51 -3.57 11.59
C THR A 13 40.89 -2.98 12.84
N ASN A 14 40.81 -1.66 12.87
CA ASN A 14 40.09 -0.92 13.90
C ASN A 14 38.59 -1.08 13.60
N THR A 15 37.94 -2.07 14.22
CA THR A 15 36.48 -2.11 14.32
C THR A 15 36.06 -1.07 15.33
N ALA A 16 35.87 0.16 14.85
CA ALA A 16 35.15 1.16 15.62
C ALA A 16 33.74 0.62 15.94
N PRO A 17 33.24 0.83 17.17
CA PRO A 17 31.85 0.52 17.48
C PRO A 17 30.97 1.38 16.56
N ILE A 18 30.00 0.73 15.91
CA ILE A 18 28.97 1.40 15.14
C ILE A 18 28.16 2.21 16.15
N ASP A 19 28.46 3.50 16.26
CA ASP A 19 27.62 4.46 16.95
C ASP A 19 26.21 4.35 16.33
N ALA A 20 25.21 4.11 17.17
CA ALA A 20 23.82 3.89 16.77
C ALA A 20 23.28 5.19 16.15
N GLY A 21 23.49 5.34 14.84
CA GLY A 21 23.25 6.54 14.08
C GLY A 21 21.78 6.87 13.96
N VAL A 22 21.35 7.92 14.65
CA VAL A 22 20.17 8.70 14.26
C VAL A 22 20.48 9.33 12.89
N ILE A 23 19.67 9.01 11.87
CA ILE A 23 19.78 9.63 10.55
C ILE A 23 19.06 10.98 10.61
N HIS A 24 19.83 12.07 10.62
CA HIS A 24 19.29 13.43 10.57
C HIS A 24 19.07 13.85 9.11
N PHE A 25 17.82 14.14 8.73
CA PHE A 25 17.48 14.67 7.41
C PHE A 25 17.69 16.20 7.38
N ASN A 26 18.57 16.70 6.51
CA ASN A 26 18.89 18.13 6.36
C ASN A 26 18.01 18.86 5.30
N GLN A 27 16.79 18.40 5.04
CA GLN A 27 15.92 19.02 4.03
C GLN A 27 14.57 19.46 4.62
N PRO A 28 14.35 20.78 4.81
CA PRO A 28 13.11 21.35 5.37
C PRO A 28 11.86 21.10 4.50
N GLU A 29 12.05 20.65 3.27
CA GLU A 29 10.97 20.40 2.30
C GLU A 29 10.24 19.06 2.57
N LEU A 30 10.83 18.19 3.40
CA LEU A 30 10.27 16.89 3.81
C LEU A 30 9.56 16.93 5.17
N THR A 31 9.61 18.06 5.88
CA THR A 31 8.84 18.26 7.11
C THR A 31 7.46 18.81 6.72
N GLY A 32 6.42 18.01 6.90
CA GLY A 32 5.04 18.43 6.66
C GLY A 32 4.63 19.68 7.46
N PRO A 33 3.41 20.20 7.26
CA PRO A 33 2.98 21.55 7.65
C PRO A 33 3.02 21.88 9.16
N GLY A 34 3.42 20.96 10.04
CA GLY A 34 3.57 21.15 11.49
C GLY A 34 5.02 21.25 12.00
N GLY A 35 6.05 21.10 11.17
CA GLY A 35 7.45 21.33 11.56
C GLY A 35 8.06 20.34 12.57
N TYR A 36 7.45 19.18 12.80
CA TYR A 36 8.02 18.16 13.68
C TYR A 36 9.00 17.24 12.90
N PRO A 37 10.23 17.04 13.39
CA PRO A 37 10.98 15.85 13.06
C PRO A 37 10.29 14.69 13.77
N THR A 38 9.76 13.73 13.03
CA THR A 38 9.57 12.41 13.61
C THR A 38 10.92 11.74 13.51
N ASP A 39 11.56 11.43 14.64
CA ASP A 39 12.53 10.36 14.70
C ASP A 39 11.81 9.11 14.16
N ILE A 40 11.93 8.86 12.86
CA ILE A 40 11.40 7.66 12.24
C ILE A 40 12.26 6.56 12.83
N SER A 41 11.70 5.78 13.75
CA SER A 41 12.46 4.68 14.33
C SER A 41 13.04 3.85 13.18
N GLU A 42 14.34 3.54 13.24
CA GLU A 42 15.01 2.77 12.19
C GLU A 42 14.26 1.46 11.89
N ARG A 43 13.66 0.89 12.94
CA ARG A 43 12.74 -0.25 12.85
C ARG A 43 11.59 0.01 11.86
N LEU A 44 10.88 1.12 12.01
CA LEU A 44 9.76 1.48 11.14
C LEU A 44 10.20 1.71 9.70
N LEU A 45 11.32 2.43 9.49
CA LEU A 45 11.86 2.63 8.14
C LEU A 45 12.25 1.30 7.48
N ARG A 46 12.92 0.40 8.21
CA ARG A 46 13.26 -0.95 7.74
C ARG A 46 12.01 -1.76 7.40
N THR A 47 10.98 -1.71 8.23
CA THR A 47 9.70 -2.38 7.95
C THR A 47 9.07 -1.86 6.66
N PHE A 48 9.05 -0.54 6.45
CA PHE A 48 8.55 0.04 5.20
C PHE A 48 9.36 -0.40 3.98
N LEU A 49 10.70 -0.44 4.08
CA LEU A 49 11.56 -0.92 3.00
C LEU A 49 11.28 -2.39 2.66
N THR A 50 11.13 -3.25 3.67
CA THR A 50 10.74 -4.64 3.48
C THR A 50 9.38 -4.76 2.79
N ASP A 51 8.39 -3.96 3.20
CA ASP A 51 7.06 -3.99 2.60
C ASP A 51 7.04 -3.46 1.16
N ILE A 52 7.89 -2.46 0.86
CA ILE A 52 8.07 -1.97 -0.51
C ILE A 52 8.64 -3.07 -1.40
N GLU A 53 9.55 -3.91 -0.89
CA GLU A 53 10.14 -5.03 -1.61
C GLU A 53 9.16 -6.20 -1.78
N ASP A 54 8.28 -6.40 -0.79
CA ASP A 54 7.32 -7.51 -0.77
C ASP A 54 6.43 -7.52 -2.03
N ILE A 55 6.39 -8.69 -2.68
CA ILE A 55 5.57 -9.00 -3.86
C ILE A 55 4.28 -9.76 -3.50
N GLY A 56 4.09 -10.13 -2.22
CA GLY A 56 2.81 -10.56 -1.65
C GLY A 56 2.93 -11.16 -0.24
N ASN A 57 2.12 -10.72 0.73
CA ASN A 57 0.90 -11.41 1.20
C ASN A 57 0.14 -10.55 2.24
N SER A 58 -1.14 -10.90 2.45
CA SER A 58 -2.10 -10.27 3.37
C SER A 58 -1.57 -9.84 4.74
N GLY A 59 -1.83 -8.59 5.11
CA GLY A 59 -1.81 -8.16 6.50
C GLY A 59 -3.07 -8.65 7.23
N GLY A 60 -2.90 -9.43 8.30
CA GLY A 60 -3.99 -9.72 9.25
C GLY A 60 -4.82 -10.99 9.00
N GLY A 61 -4.34 -11.98 8.21
CA GLY A 61 -5.01 -13.28 8.07
C GLY A 61 -6.38 -13.25 7.37
N PHE A 62 -6.64 -12.18 6.62
CA PHE A 62 -7.91 -11.91 5.95
C PHE A 62 -8.04 -12.67 4.63
N ILE A 63 -9.18 -13.34 4.46
CA ILE A 63 -9.59 -14.00 3.23
C ILE A 63 -10.59 -13.10 2.50
N PRO A 64 -10.27 -12.59 1.29
CA PRO A 64 -11.21 -11.79 0.54
C PRO A 64 -12.49 -12.56 0.20
N LEU A 65 -13.64 -11.88 0.17
CA LEU A 65 -14.94 -12.50 -0.12
C LEU A 65 -15.29 -13.67 0.85
N GLU A 66 -14.77 -13.60 2.08
CA GLU A 66 -15.09 -14.55 3.13
C GLU A 66 -16.60 -14.60 3.41
N GLY A 67 -17.13 -15.81 3.56
CA GLY A 67 -18.55 -16.06 3.80
C GLY A 67 -19.46 -16.01 2.56
N MET A 68 -18.92 -15.60 1.39
CA MET A 68 -19.66 -15.64 0.13
C MET A 68 -19.68 -17.06 -0.47
N SER A 69 -20.78 -17.44 -1.12
CA SER A 69 -20.87 -18.69 -1.88
C SER A 69 -19.93 -18.68 -3.09
N ASP A 70 -19.57 -19.86 -3.62
CA ASP A 70 -18.72 -19.98 -4.80
C ASP A 70 -19.32 -19.28 -6.03
N GLU A 71 -20.64 -19.39 -6.22
CA GLU A 71 -21.35 -18.71 -7.31
C GLU A 71 -21.28 -17.17 -7.16
N GLY A 72 -21.50 -16.67 -5.95
CA GLY A 72 -21.39 -15.25 -5.67
C GLY A 72 -19.96 -14.74 -5.88
N ARG A 73 -18.97 -15.51 -5.42
CA ARG A 73 -17.55 -15.21 -5.60
C ARG A 73 -17.19 -15.14 -7.08
N ASN A 74 -17.62 -16.13 -7.86
CA ASN A 74 -17.39 -16.15 -9.30
C ASN A 74 -18.02 -14.96 -10.02
N THR A 75 -19.18 -14.48 -9.54
CA THR A 75 -19.83 -13.28 -10.07
C THR A 75 -18.95 -12.04 -9.86
N VAL A 76 -18.40 -11.86 -8.65
CA VAL A 76 -17.48 -10.74 -8.35
C VAL A 76 -16.20 -10.84 -9.19
N LEU A 77 -15.55 -12.01 -9.21
CA LEU A 77 -14.29 -12.22 -9.93
C LEU A 77 -14.44 -12.03 -11.44
N THR A 78 -15.56 -12.49 -12.01
CA THR A 78 -15.88 -12.25 -13.44
C THR A 78 -15.98 -10.75 -13.71
N ALA A 79 -16.69 -10.03 -12.85
CA ALA A 79 -16.84 -8.59 -12.99
C ALA A 79 -15.52 -7.81 -12.85
N GLU A 80 -14.63 -8.25 -11.96
CA GLU A 80 -13.27 -7.70 -11.81
C GLU A 80 -12.42 -7.91 -13.05
N ASN A 81 -12.47 -9.13 -13.62
CA ASN A 81 -11.77 -9.45 -14.85
C ASN A 81 -12.27 -8.62 -16.04
N GLU A 82 -13.57 -8.33 -16.11
CA GLU A 82 -14.15 -7.47 -17.15
C GLU A 82 -13.65 -6.02 -17.10
N ILE A 83 -13.35 -5.49 -15.91
CA ILE A 83 -13.02 -4.05 -15.74
C ILE A 83 -11.52 -3.78 -15.57
N ARG A 84 -10.69 -4.77 -15.21
CA ARG A 84 -9.29 -4.53 -14.79
C ARG A 84 -8.41 -3.83 -15.84
N PHE A 85 -8.68 -4.05 -17.13
CA PHE A 85 -7.93 -3.47 -18.25
C PHE A 85 -8.64 -2.26 -18.87
N ALA A 86 -9.76 -1.83 -18.29
CA ALA A 86 -10.49 -0.70 -18.82
C ALA A 86 -9.69 0.60 -18.63
N ALA A 87 -9.68 1.44 -19.67
CA ALA A 87 -8.98 2.74 -19.66
C ALA A 87 -9.64 3.80 -18.76
N ARG A 88 -10.82 3.50 -18.21
CA ARG A 88 -11.56 4.36 -17.28
C ARG A 88 -11.87 3.57 -16.02
N GLU A 89 -12.18 4.26 -14.93
CA GLU A 89 -12.69 3.58 -13.74
C GLU A 89 -14.13 3.10 -13.97
N HIS A 90 -14.38 1.87 -13.58
CA HIS A 90 -15.68 1.22 -13.51
C HIS A 90 -15.86 0.71 -12.09
N ALA A 91 -17.00 1.01 -11.47
CA ALA A 91 -17.37 0.50 -10.16
C ALA A 91 -18.57 -0.43 -10.26
N ARG A 92 -18.54 -1.49 -9.46
CA ARG A 92 -19.66 -2.40 -9.22
C ARG A 92 -19.80 -2.64 -7.73
N ILE A 93 -21.04 -2.84 -7.29
CA ILE A 93 -21.32 -3.19 -5.89
C ILE A 93 -22.14 -4.47 -5.86
N PHE A 94 -21.72 -5.37 -4.99
CA PHE A 94 -22.31 -6.68 -4.76
C PHE A 94 -22.81 -6.80 -3.34
N THR A 95 -23.94 -7.45 -3.16
CA THR A 95 -24.37 -7.91 -1.84
C THR A 95 -23.38 -8.94 -1.27
N PRO A 96 -23.42 -9.24 0.04
CA PRO A 96 -22.64 -10.34 0.62
C PRO A 96 -22.89 -11.72 -0.01
N PHE A 97 -23.98 -11.87 -0.77
CA PHE A 97 -24.33 -13.09 -1.49
C PHE A 97 -23.84 -13.09 -2.96
N GLY A 98 -23.18 -12.03 -3.42
CA GLY A 98 -22.65 -11.91 -4.78
C GLY A 98 -23.64 -11.36 -5.82
N LEU A 99 -24.84 -10.92 -5.43
CA LEU A 99 -25.77 -10.24 -6.34
C LEU A 99 -25.30 -8.80 -6.63
N GLU A 100 -25.13 -8.44 -7.91
CA GLU A 100 -24.81 -7.06 -8.34
C GLU A 100 -26.02 -6.13 -8.11
N VAL A 101 -25.81 -5.04 -7.37
CA VAL A 101 -26.84 -4.04 -7.02
C VAL A 101 -26.53 -2.64 -7.55
N PHE A 102 -25.35 -2.46 -8.15
CA PHE A 102 -24.90 -1.21 -8.74
C PHE A 102 -23.81 -1.45 -9.78
N ARG A 103 -23.84 -0.67 -10.87
CA ARG A 103 -22.80 -0.62 -11.89
C ARG A 103 -22.68 0.80 -12.43
N LYS A 104 -21.46 1.33 -12.53
CA LYS A 104 -21.21 2.66 -13.08
C LYS A 104 -19.82 2.74 -13.72
N SER A 105 -19.72 3.59 -14.74
CA SER A 105 -18.44 3.99 -15.35
C SER A 105 -18.19 5.47 -15.08
N GLY A 106 -16.92 5.83 -14.93
CA GLY A 106 -16.48 7.19 -14.64
C GLY A 106 -15.42 7.71 -15.61
N THR A 107 -14.49 8.47 -15.05
CA THR A 107 -13.28 9.00 -15.67
C THR A 107 -12.09 8.07 -15.40
N PRO A 108 -10.90 8.28 -16.01
CA PRO A 108 -9.70 7.50 -15.68
C PRO A 108 -9.26 7.60 -14.21
N GLU A 109 -9.67 8.63 -13.48
CA GLU A 109 -9.22 8.91 -12.10
C GLU A 109 -10.35 8.88 -11.06
N HIS A 110 -11.60 8.66 -11.51
CA HIS A 110 -12.74 8.70 -10.61
C HIS A 110 -13.99 8.05 -11.21
N VAL A 111 -14.64 7.17 -10.43
CA VAL A 111 -16.02 6.72 -10.63
C VAL A 111 -16.94 7.17 -9.48
N PRO A 112 -18.09 7.83 -9.78
CA PRO A 112 -19.05 8.21 -8.75
C PRO A 112 -19.84 6.99 -8.29
N VAL A 113 -19.92 6.80 -6.97
CA VAL A 113 -20.62 5.67 -6.35
C VAL A 113 -21.78 6.16 -5.48
N ASP A 114 -22.93 5.48 -5.53
CA ASP A 114 -24.05 5.77 -4.60
C ASP A 114 -23.70 5.23 -3.21
N ALA A 115 -23.40 6.14 -2.29
CA ALA A 115 -23.08 5.84 -0.90
C ALA A 115 -24.07 4.90 -0.20
N ARG A 116 -25.37 4.99 -0.53
CA ARG A 116 -26.41 4.13 0.08
C ARG A 116 -26.30 2.68 -0.35
N LYS A 117 -25.67 2.43 -1.50
CA LYS A 117 -25.43 1.08 -2.02
C LYS A 117 -24.20 0.45 -1.38
N LEU A 118 -23.30 1.22 -0.76
CA LEU A 118 -22.08 0.68 -0.15
C LEU A 118 -22.35 -0.01 1.19
N GLN A 119 -23.32 0.47 1.97
CA GLN A 119 -23.55 -0.03 3.33
C GLN A 119 -23.80 -1.54 3.36
N GLY A 120 -22.92 -2.27 4.05
CA GLY A 120 -22.97 -3.72 4.22
C GLY A 120 -22.66 -4.53 2.95
N ASN A 121 -22.22 -3.87 1.87
CA ASN A 121 -21.97 -4.49 0.57
C ASN A 121 -20.48 -4.43 0.20
N ILE A 122 -20.11 -5.20 -0.82
CA ILE A 122 -18.76 -5.29 -1.36
C ILE A 122 -18.69 -4.41 -2.60
N ALA A 123 -17.80 -3.42 -2.60
CA ALA A 123 -17.56 -2.60 -3.77
C ALA A 123 -16.26 -3.03 -4.45
N THR A 124 -16.27 -3.09 -5.77
CA THR A 124 -15.07 -3.30 -6.57
C THR A 124 -14.97 -2.25 -7.67
N HIS A 125 -13.77 -1.76 -7.93
CA HIS A 125 -13.48 -0.90 -9.07
C HIS A 125 -12.06 -1.11 -9.60
N ASN A 126 -11.81 -0.69 -10.83
CA ASN A 126 -10.46 -0.76 -11.40
C ASN A 126 -9.66 0.53 -11.20
N HIS A 127 -8.34 0.39 -11.07
CA HIS A 127 -7.38 1.49 -11.13
C HIS A 127 -6.54 1.36 -12.42
N PRO A 128 -6.82 2.16 -13.48
CA PRO A 128 -6.08 2.11 -14.74
C PRO A 128 -4.57 2.38 -14.60
N LEU A 129 -4.16 3.08 -13.54
CA LEU A 129 -2.77 3.44 -13.25
C LEU A 129 -2.01 2.36 -12.44
N SER A 130 -2.60 1.19 -12.23
CA SER A 130 -2.01 0.07 -11.48
C SER A 130 -1.63 0.37 -10.02
N THR A 131 -2.31 1.34 -9.40
CA THR A 131 -2.08 1.72 -8.01
C THR A 131 -3.01 0.96 -7.04
N PRO A 132 -2.59 0.73 -5.78
CA PRO A 132 -3.45 0.26 -4.69
C PRO A 132 -4.60 1.24 -4.38
N PRO A 133 -5.54 0.85 -3.49
CA PRO A 133 -6.57 1.75 -2.98
C PRO A 133 -6.00 3.07 -2.45
N SER A 134 -6.62 4.17 -2.84
CA SER A 134 -6.29 5.52 -2.39
C SER A 134 -6.87 5.80 -1.00
N LEU A 135 -6.40 6.87 -0.34
CA LEU A 135 -7.04 7.36 0.89
C LEU A 135 -8.55 7.65 0.69
N ARG A 136 -8.93 8.13 -0.49
CA ARG A 136 -10.35 8.39 -0.80
C ARG A 136 -11.15 7.09 -0.78
N ASP A 137 -10.61 6.00 -1.32
CA ASP A 137 -11.28 4.69 -1.32
C ASP A 137 -11.48 4.18 0.11
N LEU A 138 -10.42 4.28 0.94
CA LEU A 138 -10.49 3.88 2.35
C LEU A 138 -11.52 4.69 3.13
N VAL A 139 -11.48 6.02 3.01
CA VAL A 139 -12.41 6.92 3.71
C VAL A 139 -13.85 6.69 3.23
N THR A 140 -14.05 6.50 1.92
CA THR A 140 -15.37 6.19 1.35
C THR A 140 -15.91 4.87 1.91
N GLY A 141 -15.08 3.83 1.96
CA GLY A 141 -15.46 2.54 2.52
C GLY A 141 -15.84 2.62 4.00
N VAL A 142 -15.03 3.31 4.82
CA VAL A 142 -15.34 3.49 6.26
C VAL A 142 -16.59 4.33 6.48
N LEU A 143 -16.70 5.49 5.84
CA LEU A 143 -17.83 6.42 6.05
C LEU A 143 -19.17 5.82 5.61
N HIS A 144 -19.15 4.92 4.64
CA HIS A 144 -20.35 4.29 4.12
C HIS A 144 -20.51 2.84 4.56
N HIS A 145 -19.72 2.39 5.54
CA HIS A 145 -19.79 1.06 6.13
C HIS A 145 -19.78 -0.06 5.08
N ALA A 146 -18.92 0.06 4.08
CA ALA A 146 -18.70 -1.01 3.11
C ALA A 146 -18.17 -2.26 3.83
N LEU A 147 -18.65 -3.44 3.43
CA LEU A 147 -18.17 -4.71 3.95
C LEU A 147 -16.73 -4.96 3.49
N GLU A 148 -16.45 -4.65 2.23
CA GLU A 148 -15.13 -4.81 1.62
C GLU A 148 -15.01 -3.83 0.44
N ILE A 149 -13.86 -3.18 0.30
CA ILE A 149 -13.49 -2.43 -0.90
C ILE A 149 -12.42 -3.23 -1.62
N ARG A 150 -12.65 -3.46 -2.91
CA ARG A 150 -11.75 -4.19 -3.80
C ARG A 150 -11.30 -3.27 -4.91
N VAL A 151 -10.01 -3.27 -5.20
CA VAL A 151 -9.43 -2.49 -6.28
C VAL A 151 -8.67 -3.43 -7.18
N CYS A 152 -9.09 -3.57 -8.43
CA CYS A 152 -8.42 -4.42 -9.41
C CYS A 152 -7.58 -3.59 -10.38
N SER A 153 -6.34 -4.00 -10.58
CA SER A 153 -5.46 -3.50 -11.64
C SER A 153 -5.17 -4.61 -12.64
N PRO A 154 -4.40 -4.33 -13.72
CA PRO A 154 -3.87 -5.40 -14.57
C PRO A 154 -3.10 -6.47 -13.79
N GLU A 155 -2.27 -6.08 -12.83
CA GLU A 155 -1.30 -6.97 -12.17
C GLU A 155 -1.77 -7.53 -10.83
N PHE A 156 -2.55 -6.75 -10.07
CA PHE A 156 -2.97 -7.12 -8.73
C PHE A 156 -4.46 -6.88 -8.49
N THR A 157 -5.00 -7.57 -7.51
CA THR A 157 -6.27 -7.22 -6.89
C THR A 157 -6.03 -6.97 -5.42
N TYR A 158 -6.46 -5.80 -4.96
CA TYR A 158 -6.35 -5.36 -3.58
C TYR A 158 -7.70 -5.50 -2.91
N SER A 159 -7.72 -5.93 -1.66
CA SER A 159 -8.94 -6.08 -0.89
C SER A 159 -8.74 -5.49 0.50
N VAL A 160 -9.68 -4.65 0.91
CA VAL A 160 -9.65 -3.96 2.19
C VAL A 160 -10.96 -4.19 2.92
N ARG A 161 -10.89 -4.66 4.16
CA ARG A 161 -12.02 -4.74 5.09
C ARG A 161 -11.75 -3.87 6.31
N PHE A 162 -12.78 -3.26 6.88
CA PHE A 162 -12.63 -2.32 7.99
C PHE A 162 -12.97 -2.99 9.33
N THR A 163 -12.06 -2.89 10.31
CA THR A 163 -12.14 -3.58 11.62
C THR A 163 -12.66 -2.66 12.73
N GLY A 164 -13.73 -1.91 12.44
CA GLY A 164 -14.31 -0.96 13.40
C GLY A 164 -13.55 0.37 13.50
N ALA A 165 -12.53 0.61 12.67
CA ALA A 165 -11.88 1.90 12.54
C ALA A 165 -12.90 2.99 12.15
N VAL A 166 -12.76 4.18 12.73
CA VAL A 166 -13.49 5.36 12.25
C VAL A 166 -12.66 6.12 11.22
N ALA A 167 -13.31 6.93 10.38
CA ALA A 167 -12.64 7.64 9.29
C ALA A 167 -11.49 8.54 9.81
N GLY A 168 -11.61 9.09 11.02
CA GLY A 168 -10.56 9.86 11.67
C GLY A 168 -9.28 9.07 11.91
N ASP A 169 -9.38 7.80 12.31
CA ASP A 169 -8.22 6.94 12.57
C ASP A 169 -7.46 6.63 11.28
N ILE A 170 -8.19 6.33 10.21
CA ILE A 170 -7.61 6.11 8.87
C ILE A 170 -6.92 7.36 8.37
N VAL A 171 -7.55 8.53 8.47
CA VAL A 171 -6.95 9.80 8.03
C VAL A 171 -5.70 10.15 8.84
N ASN A 172 -5.74 9.97 10.16
CA ASN A 172 -4.60 10.25 11.03
C ASN A 172 -3.45 9.27 10.77
N GLY A 173 -3.76 7.99 10.62
CA GLY A 173 -2.79 6.97 10.22
C GLY A 173 -2.16 7.33 8.88
N TRP A 174 -2.97 7.60 7.86
CA TRP A 174 -2.48 7.95 6.53
C TRP A 174 -1.58 9.20 6.52
N ARG A 175 -1.96 10.25 7.26
CA ARG A 175 -1.15 11.48 7.38
C ARG A 175 0.24 11.22 7.97
N LEU A 176 0.34 10.26 8.88
CA LEU A 176 1.62 9.84 9.43
C LEU A 176 2.40 8.98 8.42
N LEU A 177 1.72 8.04 7.75
CA LEU A 177 2.37 7.00 6.95
C LEU A 177 2.75 7.46 5.54
N ASP A 178 2.03 8.39 4.93
CA ASP A 178 2.30 8.84 3.56
C ASP A 178 3.69 9.49 3.41
N PRO A 179 4.12 10.45 4.28
CA PRO A 179 5.49 10.97 4.24
C PRO A 179 6.55 9.89 4.49
N LEU A 180 6.28 8.94 5.39
CA LEU A 180 7.21 7.84 5.69
C LEU A 180 7.38 6.91 4.49
N SER A 181 6.27 6.56 3.84
CA SER A 181 6.27 5.76 2.61
C SER A 181 7.05 6.47 1.50
N TYR A 182 6.96 7.81 1.42
CA TYR A 182 7.74 8.61 0.47
C TYR A 182 9.23 8.45 0.71
N VAL A 183 9.69 8.68 1.95
CA VAL A 183 11.10 8.56 2.32
C VAL A 183 11.62 7.15 2.04
N ALA A 184 10.89 6.11 2.49
CA ALA A 184 11.26 4.73 2.23
C ALA A 184 11.31 4.41 0.73
N GLY A 185 10.36 4.94 -0.05
CA GLY A 185 10.37 4.80 -1.50
C GLY A 185 11.57 5.45 -2.18
N GLN A 186 12.03 6.61 -1.69
CA GLN A 186 13.25 7.25 -2.21
C GLN A 186 14.50 6.42 -1.88
N GLU A 187 14.59 5.87 -0.66
CA GLU A 187 15.70 4.98 -0.29
C GLU A 187 15.70 3.70 -1.13
N TRP A 188 14.53 3.08 -1.33
CA TRP A 188 14.41 1.91 -2.19
C TRP A 188 14.76 2.21 -3.64
N LEU A 189 14.32 3.35 -4.19
CA LEU A 189 14.67 3.77 -5.54
C LEU A 189 16.19 3.88 -5.74
N ARG A 190 16.91 4.43 -4.74
CA ARG A 190 18.38 4.54 -4.78
C ARG A 190 19.08 3.18 -4.74
N SER A 191 18.44 2.15 -4.18
CA SER A 191 19.01 0.80 -4.15
C SER A 191 18.74 0.01 -5.44
N GLN A 192 17.84 0.48 -6.31
CA GLN A 192 17.51 -0.22 -7.55
C GLN A 192 18.63 -0.07 -8.59
N LYS A 193 18.94 -1.20 -9.24
CA LYS A 193 19.93 -1.25 -10.34
C LYS A 193 19.32 -0.90 -11.69
N GLU A 194 18.00 -0.99 -11.80
CA GLU A 194 17.23 -0.76 -13.02
C GLU A 194 16.29 0.44 -12.84
N PRO A 195 15.96 1.16 -13.92
CA PRO A 195 14.98 2.24 -13.86
C PRO A 195 13.62 1.75 -13.36
N VAL A 196 13.05 2.46 -12.38
CA VAL A 196 11.70 2.22 -11.87
C VAL A 196 10.77 3.33 -12.36
N THR A 197 9.58 2.94 -12.85
CA THR A 197 8.58 3.93 -13.27
C THR A 197 7.89 4.58 -12.07
N PRO A 198 7.37 5.82 -12.21
CA PRO A 198 6.62 6.49 -11.14
C PRO A 198 5.44 5.67 -10.60
N GLU A 199 4.76 4.92 -11.47
CA GLU A 199 3.59 4.09 -11.14
C GLU A 199 3.99 2.91 -10.25
N ILE A 200 5.10 2.23 -10.57
CA ILE A 200 5.62 1.12 -9.74
C ILE A 200 6.02 1.64 -8.37
N LEU A 201 6.73 2.78 -8.31
CA LEU A 201 7.12 3.39 -7.05
C LEU A 201 5.89 3.80 -6.21
N ALA A 202 4.91 4.46 -6.83
CA ALA A 202 3.66 4.83 -6.16
C ALA A 202 2.93 3.59 -5.64
N SER A 203 2.83 2.54 -6.45
CA SER A 203 2.17 1.29 -6.09
C SER A 203 2.80 0.64 -4.86
N ARG A 204 4.13 0.48 -4.85
CA ARG A 204 4.84 -0.12 -3.71
C ARG A 204 4.74 0.71 -2.43
N ARG A 205 4.83 2.04 -2.55
CA ARG A 205 4.70 2.94 -1.39
C ARG A 205 3.32 2.87 -0.76
N LEU A 206 2.27 2.92 -1.57
CA LEU A 206 0.87 2.83 -1.10
C LEU A 206 0.60 1.45 -0.49
N HIS A 207 1.15 0.39 -1.08
CA HIS A 207 1.10 -0.96 -0.50
C HIS A 207 1.71 -1.00 0.90
N ALA A 208 2.91 -0.46 1.09
CA ALA A 208 3.56 -0.41 2.40
C ALA A 208 2.76 0.39 3.44
N ALA A 209 2.14 1.51 3.03
CA ALA A 209 1.25 2.27 3.92
C ALA A 209 0.01 1.44 4.34
N LEU A 210 -0.60 0.69 3.41
CA LEU A 210 -1.74 -0.19 3.70
C LEU A 210 -1.35 -1.35 4.63
N MET A 211 -0.19 -1.96 4.43
CA MET A 211 0.35 -2.99 5.33
C MET A 211 0.51 -2.45 6.75
N GLU A 212 1.02 -1.24 6.91
CA GLU A 212 1.20 -0.62 8.21
C GLU A 212 -0.14 -0.21 8.86
N LEU A 213 -1.14 0.24 8.09
CA LEU A 213 -2.50 0.41 8.60
C LEU A 213 -3.09 -0.92 9.09
N ALA A 214 -2.80 -2.02 8.40
CA ALA A 214 -3.25 -3.35 8.80
C ALA A 214 -2.56 -3.84 10.08
N ARG A 215 -1.25 -3.59 10.25
CA ARG A 215 -0.52 -3.89 11.51
C ARG A 215 -1.07 -3.13 12.71
N ARG A 216 -1.67 -1.96 12.46
CA ARG A 216 -2.35 -1.13 13.47
C ARG A 216 -3.80 -1.55 13.71
N GLU A 217 -4.24 -2.64 13.09
CA GLU A 217 -5.59 -3.20 13.22
C GLU A 217 -6.70 -2.22 12.81
N LEU A 218 -6.39 -1.23 11.96
CA LEU A 218 -7.37 -0.27 11.45
C LEU A 218 -8.11 -0.84 10.22
N ILE A 219 -7.43 -1.68 9.46
CA ILE A 219 -7.97 -2.40 8.32
C ILE A 219 -7.46 -3.85 8.33
N LEU A 220 -8.16 -4.70 7.60
CA LEU A 220 -7.58 -5.92 7.05
C LEU A 220 -7.26 -5.65 5.60
N TYR A 221 -6.11 -6.14 5.15
CA TYR A 221 -5.60 -5.86 3.82
C TYR A 221 -5.05 -7.11 3.16
N HIS A 222 -5.47 -7.35 1.93
CA HIS A 222 -4.98 -8.44 1.10
C HIS A 222 -4.60 -7.91 -0.28
N ARG A 223 -3.52 -8.44 -0.84
CA ARG A 223 -3.10 -8.22 -2.22
C ARG A 223 -2.88 -9.56 -2.87
N GLU A 224 -3.58 -9.79 -3.97
CA GLU A 224 -3.47 -11.00 -4.78
C GLU A 224 -2.86 -10.65 -6.14
N ALA A 225 -1.91 -11.45 -6.61
CA ALA A 225 -1.41 -11.34 -7.97
C ALA A 225 -2.45 -11.90 -8.93
N ASN A 226 -2.72 -11.17 -10.00
CA ASN A 226 -3.66 -11.58 -11.00
C ASN A 226 -3.06 -12.67 -11.89
N VAL A 227 -3.74 -13.81 -12.00
CA VAL A 227 -3.37 -14.83 -12.99
C VAL A 227 -3.85 -14.36 -14.37
N PRO A 228 -2.98 -14.29 -15.39
CA PRO A 228 -3.41 -14.08 -16.76
C PRO A 228 -4.39 -15.19 -17.15
N LEU A 229 -5.59 -14.82 -17.60
CA LEU A 229 -6.56 -15.75 -18.17
C LEU A 229 -6.09 -16.26 -19.54
#